data_AF-A0A3P0PEX5-F1
#
_entry.id   AF-A0A3P0PEX5-F1
#
_cell.length_a   1.000
_cell.length_b   1.000
_cell.length_c   1.000
_cell.angle_alpha   90.00
_cell.angle_beta   90.00
_cell.angle_gamma   90.00
#
_symmetry.space_group_name_H-M   'P 1'
#
loop_
_entity.id
_entity.type
_entity.pdbx_description
1 polymer ?
#
loop_
_entity_poly.entity_id
_entity_poly.type
_entity_poly.pdbx_seq_one_letter_code
_entity_poly.pdbx_strand_id
1 'polypeptide(L)'
;MNAREPNFSESRSARLRRMLVSNELEFLMEAHNGLSARIVREAGFKGIWASGLAISAQFGVRDNNEASWTQVVDVLEFMADASDLPILLDGDTGYGNFNNVRRLVKKLEQRGIAGVCIEDKQFPKTNSFIGGERQPLAEIDEFCGKIKAGKDSQSDPDFSIVARVEALIAGWGMDEALRRANAYAEAGADAILIHSKLSRPDEILQFAREWSGKAPLVIVPTKYYSTPTDVFRQAGISTVIWANHLIRASASAMQSVAREIHENQTLINVEDRVASVNEIFRLQDADEYSAAERIYLSSASRASNAAIVLAASRGKGLEAVTEDKPKVMLPVAGKPLLRWLVDGFKKHGVNDITVVGGYRADAIDTSGIKLVVNERHAQTGELASLACAAERLNGDTVISYGDLLFRSYILRDLAESEAEFSVVVDSSLTEPTNQSVRDFALCSAADDRGLFGQKTYLQRVSSDVAAGTPHGRWIGLLNVRGAGVERLKAMLATLQARPDFDTLDIPMLLNELIAAGEKIEVQYVHGHWRGVNDLEDFRRAGDFAHGQTPLGDGSAQ
;
A
#
# COMPACT_ATOMS: atom_id res chain seq x y z
N MET A 1 -7.37 7.40 12.47
CA MET A 1 -7.06 8.79 12.90
C MET A 1 -5.94 9.22 11.97
N ASN A 2 -6.24 9.90 10.85
CA ASN A 2 -5.27 10.51 9.93
C ASN A 2 -4.05 10.92 10.73
N ALA A 3 -2.83 10.51 10.31
CA ALA A 3 -1.60 11.00 10.90
C ALA A 3 -1.80 12.48 11.15
N ARG A 4 -1.99 12.86 12.43
CA ARG A 4 -2.61 14.15 12.77
C ARG A 4 -1.81 15.18 12.02
N GLU A 5 -2.46 15.87 11.07
CA GLU A 5 -1.81 16.98 10.37
C GLU A 5 -1.12 17.80 11.46
N PRO A 6 0.18 18.11 11.32
CA PRO A 6 0.79 19.01 12.26
C PRO A 6 -0.11 20.24 12.32
N ASN A 7 -0.58 20.58 13.52
CA ASN A 7 -1.49 21.70 13.69
C ASN A 7 -0.69 22.98 13.45
N PHE A 8 -0.47 23.34 12.18
CA PHE A 8 0.21 24.56 11.82
C PHE A 8 -0.72 25.71 12.18
N SER A 9 -0.21 26.64 12.99
CA SER A 9 -0.94 27.87 13.32
C SER A 9 -1.15 28.76 12.09
N GLU A 10 -0.47 28.49 10.97
CA GLU A 10 -0.47 29.29 9.76
C GLU A 10 -0.94 28.50 8.54
N SER A 11 -1.65 29.17 7.62
CA SER A 11 -2.13 28.57 6.38
C SER A 11 -0.98 28.15 5.46
N ARG A 12 -1.26 27.26 4.50
CA ARG A 12 -0.30 26.88 3.45
C ARG A 12 0.14 28.12 2.65
N SER A 13 -0.77 29.04 2.33
CA SER A 13 -0.48 30.31 1.67
C SER A 13 0.51 31.17 2.47
N ALA A 14 0.27 31.36 3.77
CA ALA A 14 1.16 32.12 4.66
C ALA A 14 2.56 31.50 4.77
N ARG A 15 2.64 30.17 4.82
CA ARG A 15 3.91 29.44 4.81
C ARG A 15 4.68 29.65 3.50
N LEU A 16 4.02 29.56 2.34
CA LEU A 16 4.66 29.85 1.05
C LEU A 16 5.12 31.30 0.96
N ARG A 17 4.25 32.24 1.37
CA ARG A 17 4.55 33.67 1.39
C ARG A 17 5.82 33.96 2.16
N ARG A 18 5.92 33.40 3.38
CA ARG A 18 7.10 33.53 4.24
C ARG A 18 8.35 32.93 3.62
N MET A 19 8.24 31.81 2.91
CA MET A 19 9.38 31.25 2.17
C MET A 19 9.87 32.20 1.09
N LEU A 20 8.95 32.79 0.31
CA LEU A 20 9.29 33.72 -0.76
C LEU A 20 9.97 35.00 -0.24
N VAL A 21 9.54 35.54 0.90
CA VAL A 21 10.12 36.77 1.48
C VAL A 21 11.22 36.50 2.50
N SER A 22 11.64 35.25 2.65
CA SER A 22 12.70 34.86 3.59
C SER A 22 14.03 35.51 3.21
N ASN A 23 14.85 35.82 4.22
CA ASN A 23 16.25 36.22 4.01
C ASN A 23 17.17 35.02 3.75
N GLU A 24 16.66 33.81 3.93
CA GLU A 24 17.36 32.56 3.64
C GLU A 24 16.93 32.02 2.28
N LEU A 25 17.86 31.36 1.58
CA LEU A 25 17.54 30.67 0.33
C LEU A 25 16.66 29.44 0.61
N GLU A 26 15.44 29.46 0.08
CA GLU A 26 14.47 28.38 0.21
C GLU A 26 14.45 27.47 -1.02
N PHE A 27 13.89 26.27 -0.86
CA PHE A 27 13.87 25.23 -1.89
C PHE A 27 12.48 24.64 -2.07
N LEU A 28 12.04 24.53 -3.32
CA LEU A 28 10.84 23.79 -3.72
C LEU A 28 11.25 22.57 -4.53
N MET A 29 10.72 21.41 -4.17
CA MET A 29 10.94 20.17 -4.90
C MET A 29 9.76 19.84 -5.80
N GLU A 30 10.04 19.40 -7.01
CA GLU A 30 8.99 18.95 -7.94
C GLU A 30 8.23 17.73 -7.41
N ALA A 31 6.91 17.75 -7.57
CA ALA A 31 6.04 16.59 -7.48
C ALA A 31 4.95 16.67 -8.57
N HIS A 32 4.40 15.51 -8.95
CA HIS A 32 3.41 15.38 -10.03
C HIS A 32 2.16 14.57 -9.63
N ASN A 33 2.12 13.94 -8.46
CA ASN A 33 0.96 13.22 -7.93
C ASN A 33 1.05 13.10 -6.40
N GLY A 34 0.00 12.56 -5.76
CA GLY A 34 -0.06 12.43 -4.30
C GLY A 34 1.11 11.62 -3.71
N LEU A 35 1.56 10.55 -4.38
CA LEU A 35 2.67 9.73 -3.92
C LEU A 35 3.99 10.51 -3.91
N SER A 36 4.31 11.20 -5.01
CA SER A 36 5.51 12.03 -5.10
C SER A 36 5.46 13.23 -4.14
N ALA A 37 4.29 13.84 -3.93
CA ALA A 37 4.11 14.91 -2.94
C ALA A 37 4.42 14.43 -1.50
N ARG A 38 3.99 13.21 -1.16
CA ARG A 38 4.30 12.58 0.13
C ARG A 38 5.78 12.27 0.28
N ILE A 39 6.43 11.75 -0.77
CA ILE A 39 7.88 11.52 -0.78
C ILE A 39 8.65 12.84 -0.58
N VAL A 40 8.22 13.92 -1.24
CA VAL A 40 8.83 15.26 -1.06
C VAL A 40 8.73 15.74 0.39
N ARG A 41 7.57 15.53 1.03
CA ARG A 41 7.35 15.83 2.45
C ARG A 41 8.28 15.04 3.36
N GLU A 42 8.35 13.73 3.17
CA GLU A 42 9.19 12.84 3.99
C GLU A 42 10.69 13.11 3.80
N ALA A 43 11.10 13.59 2.62
CA ALA A 43 12.47 14.03 2.37
C ALA A 43 12.85 15.34 3.09
N GLY A 44 11.89 16.05 3.70
CA GLY A 44 12.14 17.25 4.50
C GLY A 44 12.09 18.58 3.74
N PHE A 45 11.56 18.60 2.51
CA PHE A 45 11.30 19.86 1.83
C PHE A 45 10.19 20.65 2.52
N LYS A 46 10.30 21.98 2.48
CA LYS A 46 9.29 22.88 3.08
C LYS A 46 8.14 23.24 2.13
N GLY A 47 8.29 22.96 0.85
CA GLY A 47 7.29 23.28 -0.17
C GLY A 47 7.49 22.48 -1.46
N ILE A 48 6.42 22.43 -2.25
CA ILE A 48 6.33 21.65 -3.48
C ILE A 48 6.21 22.59 -4.68
N TRP A 49 6.90 22.23 -5.75
CA TRP A 49 6.64 22.75 -7.09
C TRP A 49 5.78 21.74 -7.86
N ALA A 50 4.53 22.09 -8.14
CA ALA A 50 3.69 21.28 -9.01
C ALA A 50 4.02 21.61 -10.47
N SER A 51 4.92 20.82 -11.04
CA SER A 51 5.50 21.07 -12.38
C SER A 51 4.51 20.73 -13.49
N GLY A 52 4.25 21.68 -14.40
CA GLY A 52 3.44 21.45 -15.59
C GLY A 52 4.03 20.34 -16.48
N LEU A 53 5.36 20.35 -16.67
CA LEU A 53 6.08 19.31 -17.40
C LEU A 53 5.93 17.92 -16.76
N ALA A 54 6.07 17.81 -15.44
CA ALA A 54 5.98 16.52 -14.77
C ALA A 54 4.53 15.98 -14.75
N ILE A 55 3.55 16.86 -14.52
CA ILE A 55 2.12 16.52 -14.54
C ILE A 55 1.66 16.10 -15.95
N SER A 56 2.10 16.79 -17.01
CA SER A 56 1.76 16.36 -18.38
C SER A 56 2.43 15.03 -18.73
N ALA A 57 3.70 14.85 -18.33
CA ALA A 57 4.47 13.65 -18.63
C ALA A 57 3.88 12.38 -17.97
N GLN A 58 3.41 12.45 -16.72
CA GLN A 58 2.76 11.29 -16.09
C GLN A 58 1.46 10.87 -16.81
N PHE A 59 0.79 11.81 -17.48
CA PHE A 59 -0.39 11.53 -18.29
C PHE A 59 -0.02 11.02 -19.70
N GLY A 60 1.27 11.01 -20.06
CA GLY A 60 1.72 10.67 -21.41
C GLY A 60 1.38 11.74 -22.46
N VAL A 61 1.10 12.97 -22.04
CA VAL A 61 0.76 14.11 -22.92
C VAL A 61 1.84 15.19 -22.89
N ARG A 62 1.82 16.09 -23.88
CA ARG A 62 2.85 17.14 -24.01
C ARG A 62 2.56 18.33 -23.09
N ASP A 63 3.64 19.02 -22.68
CA ASP A 63 3.60 20.28 -21.92
C ASP A 63 3.31 21.47 -22.84
N ASN A 64 2.10 21.51 -23.39
CA ASN A 64 1.59 22.55 -24.31
C ASN A 64 0.07 22.77 -24.16
N ASN A 65 -0.44 22.60 -22.93
CA ASN A 65 -1.87 22.66 -22.59
C ASN A 65 -2.75 21.57 -23.23
N GLU A 66 -2.21 20.38 -23.56
CA GLU A 66 -3.02 19.21 -23.91
C GLU A 66 -3.90 18.75 -22.72
N ALA A 67 -3.31 18.67 -21.53
CA ALA A 67 -4.08 18.52 -20.29
C ALA A 67 -4.80 19.83 -19.97
N SER A 68 -6.11 19.74 -19.76
CA SER A 68 -6.92 20.89 -19.36
C SER A 68 -6.60 21.34 -17.92
N TRP A 69 -6.81 22.63 -17.64
CA TRP A 69 -6.60 23.18 -16.30
C TRP A 69 -7.41 22.47 -15.21
N THR A 70 -8.57 21.88 -15.54
CA THR A 70 -9.35 21.08 -14.60
C THR A 70 -8.66 19.77 -14.25
N GLN A 71 -8.08 19.06 -15.23
CA GLN A 71 -7.30 17.84 -14.96
C GLN A 71 -6.06 18.14 -14.12
N VAL A 72 -5.42 19.30 -14.34
CA VAL A 72 -4.30 19.77 -13.51
C VAL A 72 -4.77 20.05 -12.08
N VAL A 73 -5.90 20.74 -11.91
CA VAL A 73 -6.47 21.03 -10.58
C VAL A 73 -6.88 19.74 -9.83
N ASP A 74 -7.39 18.73 -10.53
CA ASP A 74 -7.72 17.43 -9.92
C ASP A 74 -6.47 16.75 -9.36
N VAL A 75 -5.34 16.77 -10.09
CA VAL A 75 -4.06 16.25 -9.59
C VAL A 75 -3.58 17.02 -8.35
N LEU A 76 -3.72 18.34 -8.38
CA LEU A 76 -3.33 19.20 -7.26
C LEU A 76 -4.15 18.93 -6.00
N GLU A 77 -5.44 18.62 -6.12
CA GLU A 77 -6.30 18.23 -4.99
C GLU A 77 -5.72 16.99 -4.29
N PHE A 78 -5.39 15.93 -5.03
CA PHE A 78 -4.74 14.74 -4.44
C PHE A 78 -3.35 15.04 -3.86
N MET A 79 -2.56 15.93 -4.46
CA MET A 79 -1.26 16.34 -3.91
C MET A 79 -1.40 17.12 -2.59
N ALA A 80 -2.41 17.99 -2.53
CA ALA A 80 -2.75 18.79 -1.36
C ALA A 80 -3.35 17.95 -0.22
N ASP A 81 -4.03 16.85 -0.53
CA ASP A 81 -4.53 15.91 0.49
C ASP A 81 -3.43 14.97 1.00
N ALA A 82 -2.48 14.58 0.12
CA ALA A 82 -1.39 13.67 0.47
C ALA A 82 -0.20 14.35 1.17
N SER A 83 -0.18 15.68 1.22
CA SER A 83 0.88 16.44 1.88
C SER A 83 0.35 17.72 2.54
N ASP A 84 0.91 18.05 3.69
CA ASP A 84 0.65 19.27 4.46
C ASP A 84 1.52 20.46 3.99
N LEU A 85 2.33 20.28 2.95
CA LEU A 85 3.25 21.29 2.43
C LEU A 85 2.54 22.34 1.57
N PRO A 86 3.00 23.60 1.57
CA PRO A 86 2.60 24.57 0.57
C PRO A 86 3.00 24.11 -0.85
N ILE A 87 2.05 24.22 -1.78
CA ILE A 87 2.26 23.89 -3.20
C ILE A 87 2.22 25.18 -4.02
N LEU A 88 3.26 25.41 -4.83
CA LEU A 88 3.31 26.41 -5.88
C LEU A 88 3.11 25.71 -7.24
N LEU A 89 2.01 26.03 -7.92
CA LEU A 89 1.69 25.47 -9.23
C LEU A 89 2.43 26.19 -10.38
N ASP A 90 2.96 25.44 -11.35
CA ASP A 90 3.21 25.93 -12.71
C ASP A 90 1.86 26.15 -13.43
N GLY A 91 1.38 27.39 -13.43
CA GLY A 91 0.08 27.77 -13.97
C GLY A 91 0.11 28.14 -15.46
N ASP A 92 1.18 27.79 -16.17
CA ASP A 92 1.38 28.11 -17.58
C ASP A 92 1.14 29.62 -17.84
N THR A 93 0.36 29.99 -18.85
CA THR A 93 0.01 31.39 -19.14
C THR A 93 -1.29 31.84 -18.44
N GLY A 94 -1.78 31.04 -17.48
CA GLY A 94 -3.06 31.25 -16.81
C GLY A 94 -4.27 30.63 -17.53
N TYR A 95 -4.03 29.70 -18.46
CA TYR A 95 -5.06 28.96 -19.24
C TYR A 95 -6.07 29.85 -19.99
N GLY A 96 -5.63 31.03 -20.46
CA GLY A 96 -6.44 31.96 -21.23
C GLY A 96 -6.14 33.41 -20.90
N ASN A 97 -7.18 34.23 -20.76
CA ASN A 97 -7.06 35.66 -20.41
C ASN A 97 -7.23 35.91 -18.91
N PHE A 98 -7.31 37.17 -18.49
CA PHE A 98 -7.48 37.56 -17.08
C PHE A 98 -8.69 36.88 -16.40
N ASN A 99 -9.78 36.62 -17.14
CA ASN A 99 -10.98 35.98 -16.62
C ASN A 99 -10.74 34.50 -16.30
N ASN A 100 -9.87 33.83 -17.06
CA ASN A 100 -9.42 32.46 -16.77
C ASN A 100 -8.54 32.44 -15.51
N VAL A 101 -7.57 33.36 -15.42
CA VAL A 101 -6.66 33.48 -14.26
C VAL A 101 -7.42 33.66 -12.96
N ARG A 102 -8.38 34.60 -12.88
CA ARG A 102 -9.16 34.79 -11.65
C ARG A 102 -9.97 33.56 -11.25
N ARG A 103 -10.47 32.79 -12.23
CA ARG A 103 -11.19 31.54 -11.95
C ARG A 103 -10.23 30.47 -11.45
N LEU A 104 -9.05 30.37 -12.06
CA LEU A 104 -7.99 29.46 -11.62
C LEU A 104 -7.60 29.75 -10.16
N VAL A 105 -7.27 31.00 -9.83
CA VAL A 105 -6.90 31.41 -8.45
C VAL A 105 -7.96 30.95 -7.44
N LYS A 106 -9.23 31.26 -7.67
CA LYS A 106 -10.32 30.84 -6.77
C LYS A 106 -10.41 29.31 -6.63
N LYS A 107 -10.13 28.57 -7.70
CA LYS A 107 -10.16 27.10 -7.68
C LYS A 107 -8.96 26.51 -6.97
N LEU A 108 -7.77 27.11 -7.12
CA LEU A 108 -6.57 26.71 -6.41
C LEU A 108 -6.70 26.94 -4.90
N GLU A 109 -7.23 28.09 -4.46
CA GLU A 109 -7.52 28.35 -3.05
C GLU A 109 -8.50 27.32 -2.47
N GLN A 110 -9.56 26.98 -3.22
CA GLN A 110 -10.53 25.95 -2.82
C GLN A 110 -9.91 24.55 -2.66
N ARG A 111 -8.74 24.29 -3.25
CA ARG A 111 -7.99 23.03 -3.15
C ARG A 111 -6.78 23.13 -2.21
N GLY A 112 -6.67 24.21 -1.43
CA GLY A 112 -5.56 24.38 -0.48
C GLY A 112 -4.20 24.54 -1.15
N ILE A 113 -4.16 25.02 -2.40
CA ILE A 113 -2.91 25.36 -3.11
C ILE A 113 -2.49 26.77 -2.69
N ALA A 114 -1.20 26.93 -2.41
CA ALA A 114 -0.66 28.12 -1.76
C ALA A 114 -0.30 29.25 -2.74
N GLY A 115 -0.06 28.91 -4.00
CA GLY A 115 0.24 29.89 -5.03
C GLY A 115 0.27 29.33 -6.43
N VAL A 116 0.37 30.24 -7.40
CA VAL A 116 0.51 29.93 -8.82
C VAL A 116 1.60 30.79 -9.46
N CYS A 117 2.41 30.16 -10.30
CA CYS A 117 3.40 30.80 -11.15
C CYS A 117 2.83 30.88 -12.57
N ILE A 118 2.62 32.08 -13.11
CA ILE A 118 2.18 32.28 -14.50
C ILE A 118 3.29 32.89 -15.34
N GLU A 119 3.38 32.54 -16.62
CA GLU A 119 4.40 33.01 -17.57
C GLU A 119 3.85 33.91 -18.68
N ASP A 120 4.66 34.88 -19.12
CA ASP A 120 4.28 35.94 -20.05
C ASP A 120 4.34 35.53 -21.54
N LYS A 121 4.12 34.25 -21.84
CA LYS A 121 3.92 33.78 -23.22
C LYS A 121 2.46 33.95 -23.68
N GLN A 122 2.27 33.87 -24.98
CA GLN A 122 0.94 33.77 -25.59
C GLN A 122 0.36 32.36 -25.37
N PHE A 123 -0.98 32.25 -25.31
CA PHE A 123 -1.70 30.97 -25.17
C PHE A 123 -2.13 30.43 -26.55
N PRO A 124 -2.04 29.11 -26.82
CA PRO A 124 -1.60 28.02 -25.93
C PRO A 124 -0.09 28.05 -25.65
N LYS A 125 0.32 27.51 -24.50
CA LYS A 125 1.72 27.47 -24.07
C LYS A 125 2.57 26.75 -25.11
N THR A 126 3.68 27.38 -25.47
CA THR A 126 4.77 26.75 -26.22
C THR A 126 5.93 26.47 -25.26
N ASN A 127 6.40 25.22 -25.24
CA ASN A 127 7.49 24.82 -24.35
C ASN A 127 8.78 25.62 -24.65
N SER A 128 9.47 26.07 -23.59
CA SER A 128 10.68 26.90 -23.63
C SER A 128 11.86 26.30 -24.42
N PHE A 129 11.78 25.03 -24.84
CA PHE A 129 12.80 24.33 -25.64
C PHE A 129 12.53 24.26 -27.16
N ILE A 130 11.42 24.82 -27.68
CA ILE A 130 11.05 24.77 -29.12
C ILE A 130 11.75 25.91 -29.90
N GLY A 131 12.40 25.60 -31.02
CA GLY A 131 13.37 26.48 -31.71
C GLY A 131 12.80 27.72 -32.44
N GLY A 132 13.54 28.83 -32.37
CA GLY A 132 13.30 30.11 -33.07
C GLY A 132 14.09 31.24 -32.39
N GLU A 133 14.59 32.23 -33.15
CA GLU A 133 15.45 33.30 -32.59
C GLU A 133 14.68 34.31 -31.71
N ARG A 134 13.39 34.57 -32.01
CA ARG A 134 12.51 35.41 -31.19
C ARG A 134 11.09 34.87 -31.15
N GLN A 135 10.67 34.33 -30.00
CA GLN A 135 9.27 33.94 -29.80
C GLN A 135 8.45 35.16 -29.34
N PRO A 136 7.22 35.34 -29.86
CA PRO A 136 6.33 36.40 -29.39
C PRO A 136 5.92 36.16 -27.94
N LEU A 137 5.99 37.21 -27.13
CA LEU A 137 5.50 37.24 -25.76
C LEU A 137 4.16 37.96 -25.70
N ALA A 138 3.43 37.80 -24.59
CA ALA A 138 2.28 38.62 -24.31
C ALA A 138 2.70 40.10 -24.16
N GLU A 139 1.79 41.00 -24.51
CA GLU A 139 1.97 42.42 -24.22
C GLU A 139 2.07 42.63 -22.71
N ILE A 140 2.95 43.54 -22.28
CA ILE A 140 3.20 43.77 -20.85
C ILE A 140 1.90 44.11 -20.12
N ASP A 141 1.11 45.03 -20.67
CA ASP A 141 -0.14 45.48 -20.05
C ASP A 141 -1.19 44.36 -19.96
N GLU A 142 -1.24 43.46 -20.94
CA GLU A 142 -2.12 42.28 -20.90
C GLU A 142 -1.73 41.37 -19.73
N PHE A 143 -0.43 41.10 -19.59
CA PHE A 143 0.07 40.22 -18.53
C PHE A 143 -0.04 40.87 -17.14
N CYS A 144 0.23 42.16 -17.02
CA CYS A 144 -0.06 42.95 -15.82
C CYS A 144 -1.55 42.87 -15.43
N GLY A 145 -2.45 42.95 -16.42
CA GLY A 145 -3.89 42.77 -16.22
C GLY A 145 -4.26 41.38 -15.68
N LYS A 146 -3.58 40.33 -16.13
CA LYS A 146 -3.73 38.97 -15.59
C LYS A 146 -3.28 38.87 -14.14
N ILE A 147 -2.10 39.41 -13.82
CA ILE A 147 -1.56 39.44 -12.44
C ILE A 147 -2.56 40.15 -11.52
N LYS A 148 -2.95 41.38 -11.87
CA LYS A 148 -3.89 42.18 -11.09
C LYS A 148 -5.24 41.48 -10.90
N ALA A 149 -5.82 40.92 -11.96
CA ALA A 149 -7.09 40.19 -11.85
C ALA A 149 -6.99 38.96 -10.95
N GLY A 150 -5.84 38.28 -10.96
CA GLY A 150 -5.52 37.20 -10.02
C GLY A 150 -5.48 37.70 -8.58
N LYS A 151 -4.70 38.76 -8.31
CA LYS A 151 -4.57 39.39 -6.98
C LYS A 151 -5.92 39.88 -6.44
N ASP A 152 -6.70 40.58 -7.27
CA ASP A 152 -8.03 41.09 -6.92
C ASP A 152 -9.07 39.99 -6.61
N SER A 153 -8.78 38.74 -7.00
CA SER A 153 -9.70 37.61 -6.87
C SER A 153 -9.35 36.63 -5.75
N GLN A 154 -8.27 36.89 -5.02
CA GLN A 154 -7.83 36.10 -3.86
C GLN A 154 -8.81 36.26 -2.70
N SER A 155 -9.09 35.16 -2.03
CA SER A 155 -9.83 35.13 -0.77
C SER A 155 -8.85 35.13 0.43
N ASP A 156 -7.68 34.51 0.23
CA ASP A 156 -6.57 34.50 1.19
C ASP A 156 -5.52 35.54 0.75
N PRO A 157 -5.27 36.61 1.55
CA PRO A 157 -4.30 37.65 1.18
C PRO A 157 -2.86 37.12 1.06
N ASP A 158 -2.56 35.96 1.65
CA ASP A 158 -1.24 35.35 1.57
C ASP A 158 -1.04 34.49 0.30
N PHE A 159 -2.11 34.19 -0.47
CA PHE A 159 -1.99 33.44 -1.72
C PHE A 159 -1.03 34.15 -2.68
N SER A 160 -0.05 33.41 -3.18
CA SER A 160 1.07 33.99 -3.93
C SER A 160 0.89 33.83 -5.44
N ILE A 161 1.05 34.92 -6.19
CA ILE A 161 1.17 34.93 -7.65
C ILE A 161 2.62 35.26 -8.01
N VAL A 162 3.32 34.28 -8.57
CA VAL A 162 4.68 34.45 -9.09
C VAL A 162 4.61 34.75 -10.58
N ALA A 163 5.27 35.82 -11.01
CA ALA A 163 5.34 36.18 -12.42
C ALA A 163 6.65 35.65 -13.04
N ARG A 164 6.52 34.70 -13.97
CA ARG A 164 7.63 34.13 -14.72
C ARG A 164 7.91 34.92 -15.98
N VAL A 165 9.13 35.44 -16.08
CA VAL A 165 9.61 36.25 -17.20
C VAL A 165 10.36 35.37 -18.19
N GLU A 166 9.82 35.22 -19.39
CA GLU A 166 10.39 34.37 -20.46
C GLU A 166 11.22 35.17 -21.49
N ALA A 167 11.48 36.46 -21.26
CA ALA A 167 12.23 37.33 -22.17
C ALA A 167 13.60 36.79 -22.61
N LEU A 168 14.38 36.24 -21.67
CA LEU A 168 15.69 35.63 -21.97
C LEU A 168 15.53 34.33 -22.77
N ILE A 169 14.55 33.50 -22.41
CA ILE A 169 14.21 32.27 -23.14
C ILE A 169 13.86 32.59 -24.59
N ALA A 170 13.03 33.61 -24.78
CA ALA A 170 12.51 34.06 -26.06
C ALA A 170 13.48 34.96 -26.85
N GLY A 171 14.71 35.23 -26.36
CA GLY A 171 15.75 35.92 -27.12
C GLY A 171 15.63 37.45 -27.19
N TRP A 172 14.89 38.08 -26.27
CA TRP A 172 14.69 39.53 -26.23
C TRP A 172 15.81 40.30 -25.50
N GLY A 173 16.57 39.62 -24.62
CA GLY A 173 17.71 40.20 -23.89
C GLY A 173 17.38 40.72 -22.49
N MET A 174 18.41 41.24 -21.81
CA MET A 174 18.36 41.63 -20.39
C MET A 174 17.46 42.82 -20.11
N ASP A 175 17.57 43.90 -20.91
CA ASP A 175 16.79 45.13 -20.72
C ASP A 175 15.29 44.86 -20.76
N GLU A 176 14.85 44.02 -21.70
CA GLU A 176 13.44 43.62 -21.83
C GLU A 176 12.99 42.75 -20.65
N ALA A 177 13.86 41.83 -20.18
CA ALA A 177 13.57 41.02 -19.01
C ALA A 177 13.37 41.89 -17.75
N LEU A 178 14.25 42.87 -17.52
CA LEU A 178 14.15 43.82 -16.40
C LEU A 178 12.91 44.71 -16.53
N ARG A 179 12.60 45.21 -17.72
CA ARG A 179 11.41 46.04 -17.99
C ARG A 179 10.12 45.28 -17.62
N ARG A 180 10.02 44.03 -18.08
CA ARG A 180 8.89 43.12 -17.78
C ARG A 180 8.78 42.83 -16.30
N ALA A 181 9.87 42.41 -15.67
CA ALA A 181 9.89 42.10 -14.25
C ALA A 181 9.46 43.29 -13.37
N ASN A 182 9.92 44.50 -13.68
CA ASN A 182 9.51 45.71 -12.94
C ASN A 182 8.01 45.98 -13.09
N ALA A 183 7.48 45.88 -14.32
CA ALA A 183 6.05 46.07 -14.56
C ALA A 183 5.20 45.00 -13.83
N TYR A 184 5.65 43.76 -13.79
CA TYR A 184 4.94 42.66 -13.13
C TYR A 184 4.96 42.79 -11.61
N ALA A 185 6.08 43.22 -11.04
CA ALA A 185 6.17 43.56 -9.62
C ALA A 185 5.24 44.73 -9.27
N GLU A 186 5.18 45.78 -10.09
CA GLU A 186 4.26 46.92 -9.92
C GLU A 186 2.79 46.54 -10.06
N ALA A 187 2.48 45.54 -10.91
CA ALA A 187 1.13 44.98 -11.04
C ALA A 187 0.70 44.13 -9.83
N GLY A 188 1.61 43.85 -8.89
CA GLY A 188 1.33 43.11 -7.65
C GLY A 188 1.80 41.66 -7.65
N ALA A 189 2.72 41.26 -8.54
CA ALA A 189 3.37 39.96 -8.43
C ALA A 189 4.15 39.84 -7.13
N ASP A 190 4.00 38.71 -6.45
CA ASP A 190 4.53 38.46 -5.13
C ASP A 190 5.99 38.00 -5.15
N ALA A 191 6.43 37.48 -6.29
CA ALA A 191 7.82 37.19 -6.63
C ALA A 191 7.99 37.18 -8.16
N ILE A 192 9.22 37.32 -8.62
CA ILE A 192 9.60 37.20 -10.03
C ILE A 192 10.39 35.92 -10.23
N LEU A 193 9.94 35.07 -11.15
CA LEU A 193 10.73 33.93 -11.63
C LEU A 193 11.46 34.35 -12.91
N ILE A 194 12.78 34.44 -12.84
CA ILE A 194 13.62 34.67 -14.03
C ILE A 194 14.19 33.35 -14.54
N HIS A 195 14.04 33.09 -15.84
CA HIS A 195 14.50 31.85 -16.44
C HIS A 195 15.48 32.08 -17.59
N SER A 196 16.42 31.14 -17.75
CA SER A 196 17.40 31.12 -18.83
C SER A 196 17.55 29.68 -19.35
N LYS A 197 17.78 29.56 -20.66
CA LYS A 197 18.02 28.29 -21.35
C LYS A 197 19.50 27.94 -21.45
N LEU A 198 20.40 28.85 -21.03
CA LEU A 198 21.83 28.63 -21.07
C LEU A 198 22.25 27.60 -20.00
N SER A 199 23.36 26.91 -20.28
CA SER A 199 23.95 25.95 -19.33
C SER A 199 24.79 26.61 -18.23
N ARG A 200 24.90 27.93 -18.25
CA ARG A 200 25.66 28.72 -17.29
C ARG A 200 24.76 29.78 -16.63
N PRO A 201 25.07 30.21 -15.39
CA PRO A 201 24.20 31.08 -14.63
C PRO A 201 24.39 32.57 -14.96
N ASP A 202 25.25 32.95 -15.93
CA ASP A 202 25.70 34.33 -16.14
C ASP A 202 24.53 35.32 -16.31
N GLU A 203 23.51 34.97 -17.12
CA GLU A 203 22.31 35.81 -17.30
C GLU A 203 21.50 35.96 -16.00
N ILE A 204 21.35 34.88 -15.23
CA ILE A 204 20.59 34.90 -13.96
C ILE A 204 21.31 35.77 -12.93
N LEU A 205 22.64 35.65 -12.84
CA LEU A 205 23.46 36.45 -11.94
C LEU A 205 23.51 37.91 -12.38
N GLN A 206 23.52 38.18 -13.68
CA GLN A 206 23.41 39.55 -14.20
C GLN A 206 22.06 40.15 -13.85
N PHE A 207 20.96 39.44 -14.12
CA PHE A 207 19.61 39.90 -13.77
C PHE A 207 19.51 40.20 -12.27
N ALA A 208 20.01 39.31 -11.41
CA ALA A 208 19.98 39.51 -9.96
C ALA A 208 20.77 40.76 -9.51
N ARG A 209 21.90 41.08 -10.15
CA ARG A 209 22.67 42.30 -9.86
C ARG A 209 21.98 43.58 -10.30
N GLU A 210 21.27 43.55 -11.43
CA GLU A 210 20.60 44.71 -12.03
C GLU A 210 19.15 44.88 -11.51
N TRP A 211 18.61 43.87 -10.83
CA TRP A 211 17.26 43.89 -10.28
C TRP A 211 17.10 44.94 -9.19
N SER A 212 16.00 45.67 -9.23
CA SER A 212 15.68 46.77 -8.31
C SER A 212 15.34 46.32 -6.88
N GLY A 213 15.20 45.00 -6.66
CA GLY A 213 14.84 44.44 -5.36
C GLY A 213 13.37 44.61 -4.97
N LYS A 214 12.50 45.02 -5.91
CA LYS A 214 11.05 45.25 -5.64
C LYS A 214 10.27 44.00 -5.23
N ALA A 215 10.75 42.82 -5.63
CA ALA A 215 10.15 41.53 -5.29
C ALA A 215 11.24 40.44 -5.18
N PRO A 216 11.00 39.37 -4.42
CA PRO A 216 11.90 38.23 -4.33
C PRO A 216 12.14 37.54 -5.68
N LEU A 217 13.35 36.99 -5.86
CA LEU A 217 13.72 36.27 -7.08
C LEU A 217 13.64 34.76 -6.90
N VAL A 218 12.97 34.10 -7.84
CA VAL A 218 12.84 32.66 -7.96
C VAL A 218 13.60 32.19 -9.20
N ILE A 219 14.31 31.06 -9.11
CA ILE A 219 15.06 30.48 -10.23
C ILE A 219 14.82 28.99 -10.41
N VAL A 220 15.10 28.50 -11.62
CA VAL A 220 14.99 27.07 -11.99
C VAL A 220 16.31 26.61 -12.62
N PRO A 221 17.28 26.10 -11.84
CA PRO A 221 18.64 25.81 -12.30
C PRO A 221 18.79 24.46 -13.03
N THR A 222 17.77 23.97 -13.72
CA THR A 222 17.81 22.67 -14.41
C THR A 222 18.91 22.60 -15.47
N LYS A 223 19.20 23.69 -16.19
CA LYS A 223 20.25 23.74 -17.23
C LYS A 223 21.63 24.13 -16.70
N TYR A 224 21.69 24.90 -15.63
CA TYR A 224 22.92 25.38 -14.99
C TYR A 224 23.14 24.73 -13.62
N TYR A 225 22.77 23.45 -13.51
CA TYR A 225 22.75 22.63 -12.29
C TYR A 225 24.12 22.47 -11.62
N SER A 226 25.20 22.67 -12.38
CA SER A 226 26.58 22.60 -11.87
C SER A 226 27.00 23.82 -11.07
N THR A 227 26.17 24.88 -11.06
CA THR A 227 26.44 26.09 -10.27
C THR A 227 26.26 25.79 -8.78
N PRO A 228 27.27 26.03 -7.93
CA PRO A 228 27.14 25.83 -6.49
C PRO A 228 26.03 26.69 -5.89
N THR A 229 25.22 26.12 -5.00
CA THR A 229 24.07 26.81 -4.40
C THR A 229 24.45 28.08 -3.65
N ASP A 230 25.64 28.16 -3.07
CA ASP A 230 26.14 29.36 -2.39
C ASP A 230 26.25 30.57 -3.32
N VAL A 231 26.44 30.35 -4.63
CA VAL A 231 26.43 31.43 -5.61
C VAL A 231 25.04 32.07 -5.68
N PHE A 232 23.97 31.28 -5.58
CA PHE A 232 22.59 31.80 -5.56
C PHE A 232 22.29 32.54 -4.24
N ARG A 233 22.82 32.05 -3.11
CA ARG A 233 22.72 32.75 -1.82
C ARG A 233 23.38 34.13 -1.90
N GLN A 234 24.60 34.19 -2.40
CA GLN A 234 25.35 35.44 -2.57
C GLN A 234 24.70 36.41 -3.55
N ALA A 235 23.99 35.89 -4.56
CA ALA A 235 23.24 36.70 -5.53
C ALA A 235 21.88 37.20 -5.02
N GLY A 236 21.50 36.90 -3.76
CA GLY A 236 20.23 37.34 -3.19
C GLY A 236 19.00 36.67 -3.82
N ILE A 237 19.18 35.46 -4.36
CA ILE A 237 18.05 34.64 -4.81
C ILE A 237 17.26 34.18 -3.59
N SER A 238 15.94 34.26 -3.65
CA SER A 238 15.05 33.87 -2.55
C SER A 238 14.72 32.37 -2.61
N THR A 239 14.37 31.85 -3.79
CA THR A 239 13.86 30.49 -3.91
C THR A 239 14.45 29.76 -5.12
N VAL A 240 14.91 28.52 -4.91
CA VAL A 240 15.32 27.59 -5.97
C VAL A 240 14.25 26.51 -6.17
N ILE A 241 13.91 26.24 -7.43
CA ILE A 241 12.98 25.18 -7.81
C ILE A 241 13.74 24.02 -8.49
N TRP A 242 13.63 22.82 -7.91
CA TRP A 242 14.14 21.57 -8.51
C TRP A 242 13.10 20.94 -9.43
N ALA A 243 12.94 21.50 -10.62
CA ALA A 243 11.66 21.46 -11.36
C ALA A 243 11.17 20.16 -12.01
N ASN A 244 11.96 19.09 -12.14
CA ASN A 244 11.52 17.86 -12.86
C ASN A 244 12.32 16.59 -12.53
N HIS A 245 13.01 16.56 -11.39
CA HIS A 245 13.97 15.49 -11.12
C HIS A 245 13.29 14.18 -10.70
N LEU A 246 12.11 14.22 -10.03
CA LEU A 246 11.42 13.01 -9.62
C LEU A 246 10.84 12.28 -10.83
N ILE A 247 10.18 12.99 -11.75
CA ILE A 247 9.65 12.36 -12.97
C ILE A 247 10.76 11.77 -13.84
N ARG A 248 11.94 12.42 -13.91
CA ARG A 248 13.12 11.90 -14.63
C ARG A 248 13.67 10.63 -13.97
N ALA A 249 13.82 10.63 -12.65
CA ALA A 249 14.26 9.46 -11.91
C ALA A 249 13.28 8.29 -12.06
N SER A 250 11.97 8.56 -11.94
CA SER A 250 10.90 7.58 -12.13
C SER A 250 10.97 6.98 -13.54
N ALA A 251 11.08 7.81 -14.58
CA ALA A 251 11.18 7.33 -15.95
C ALA A 251 12.37 6.39 -16.16
N SER A 252 13.56 6.76 -15.67
CA SER A 252 14.75 5.91 -15.76
C SER A 252 14.58 4.58 -15.02
N ALA A 253 14.04 4.59 -13.81
CA ALA A 253 13.82 3.38 -13.02
C ALA A 253 12.77 2.45 -13.68
N MET A 254 11.62 3.00 -14.08
CA MET A 254 10.55 2.26 -14.74
C MET A 254 11.04 1.62 -16.05
N GLN A 255 11.79 2.37 -16.88
CA GLN A 255 12.35 1.85 -18.13
C GLN A 255 13.35 0.71 -17.88
N SER A 256 14.22 0.86 -16.87
CA SER A 256 15.22 -0.16 -16.53
C SER A 256 14.55 -1.44 -16.04
N VAL A 257 13.60 -1.33 -15.11
CA VAL A 257 12.89 -2.48 -14.52
C VAL A 257 12.05 -3.20 -15.57
N ALA A 258 11.28 -2.46 -16.37
CA ALA A 258 10.44 -3.07 -17.41
C ALA A 258 11.26 -3.86 -18.44
N ARG A 259 12.42 -3.32 -18.84
CA ARG A 259 13.35 -4.01 -19.76
C ARG A 259 13.87 -5.31 -19.14
N GLU A 260 14.36 -5.25 -17.91
CA GLU A 260 14.97 -6.41 -17.25
C GLU A 260 13.98 -7.55 -17.03
N ILE A 261 12.75 -7.24 -16.59
CA ILE A 261 11.69 -8.24 -16.42
C ILE A 261 11.30 -8.84 -17.78
N HIS A 262 11.19 -8.01 -18.82
CA HIS A 262 10.84 -8.48 -20.16
C HIS A 262 11.91 -9.41 -20.76
N GLU A 263 13.20 -9.05 -20.64
CA GLU A 263 14.31 -9.83 -21.20
C GLU A 263 14.52 -11.16 -20.48
N ASN A 264 14.34 -11.20 -19.16
CA ASN A 264 14.65 -12.39 -18.35
C ASN A 264 13.42 -13.18 -17.90
N GLN A 265 12.21 -12.65 -18.11
CA GLN A 265 10.92 -13.25 -17.69
C GLN A 265 10.91 -13.67 -16.21
N THR A 266 11.59 -12.91 -15.34
CA THR A 266 11.71 -13.17 -13.91
C THR A 266 11.83 -11.87 -13.13
N LEU A 267 11.44 -11.89 -11.86
CA LEU A 267 11.56 -10.76 -10.92
C LEU A 267 12.84 -10.81 -10.08
N ILE A 268 13.55 -11.95 -10.06
CA ILE A 268 14.69 -12.21 -9.16
C ILE A 268 15.75 -11.10 -9.24
N ASN A 269 16.05 -10.58 -10.44
CA ASN A 269 17.08 -9.55 -10.62
C ASN A 269 16.61 -8.13 -10.25
N VAL A 270 15.33 -7.94 -9.94
CA VAL A 270 14.71 -6.63 -9.71
C VAL A 270 14.25 -6.45 -8.26
N GLU A 271 13.83 -7.53 -7.60
CA GLU A 271 13.16 -7.47 -6.29
C GLU A 271 13.93 -6.63 -5.25
N ASP A 272 15.25 -6.82 -5.15
CA ASP A 272 16.10 -6.09 -4.19
C ASP A 272 16.41 -4.63 -4.58
N ARG A 273 15.97 -4.17 -5.76
CA ARG A 273 16.22 -2.81 -6.29
C ARG A 273 14.99 -1.92 -6.31
N VAL A 274 13.83 -2.43 -5.89
CA VAL A 274 12.56 -1.69 -5.87
C VAL A 274 12.03 -1.57 -4.44
N ALA A 275 11.10 -0.63 -4.24
CA ALA A 275 10.41 -0.53 -2.96
C ALA A 275 9.61 -1.81 -2.70
N SER A 276 9.68 -2.32 -1.46
CA SER A 276 8.83 -3.44 -1.06
C SER A 276 7.36 -3.04 -1.11
N VAL A 277 6.47 -4.04 -1.23
CA VAL A 277 5.01 -3.80 -1.17
C VAL A 277 4.61 -3.12 0.15
N ASN A 278 5.27 -3.47 1.26
CA ASN A 278 5.00 -2.84 2.56
C ASN A 278 5.35 -1.35 2.58
N GLU A 279 6.39 -0.95 1.85
CA GLU A 279 6.73 0.47 1.73
C GLU A 279 5.64 1.24 0.95
N ILE A 280 5.04 0.62 -0.07
CA ILE A 280 3.89 1.20 -0.77
C ILE A 280 2.69 1.35 0.18
N PHE A 281 2.40 0.34 1.00
CA PHE A 281 1.33 0.42 2.01
C PHE A 281 1.60 1.50 3.07
N ARG A 282 2.86 1.67 3.51
CA ARG A 282 3.25 2.74 4.43
C ARG A 282 2.99 4.12 3.81
N LEU A 283 3.38 4.31 2.54
CA LEU A 283 3.12 5.56 1.80
C LEU A 283 1.63 5.81 1.53
N GLN A 284 0.78 4.78 1.64
CA GLN A 284 -0.68 4.90 1.55
C GLN A 284 -1.37 5.11 2.91
N ASP A 285 -0.61 5.24 4.01
CA ASP A 285 -1.13 5.29 5.39
C ASP A 285 -2.01 4.07 5.74
N ALA A 286 -1.67 2.87 5.26
CA ALA A 286 -2.47 1.66 5.52
C ALA A 286 -2.67 1.37 7.02
N ASP A 287 -1.69 1.72 7.88
CA ASP A 287 -1.80 1.59 9.33
C ASP A 287 -2.92 2.46 9.92
N GLU A 288 -3.14 3.64 9.33
CA GLU A 288 -4.20 4.55 9.73
C GLU A 288 -5.57 3.96 9.41
N TYR A 289 -5.72 3.40 8.20
CA TYR A 289 -6.91 2.67 7.79
C TYR A 289 -7.19 1.51 8.76
N SER A 290 -6.20 0.64 9.03
CA SER A 290 -6.37 -0.46 9.99
C SER A 290 -6.67 0.01 11.42
N ALA A 291 -6.20 1.19 11.82
CA ALA A 291 -6.60 1.81 13.08
C ALA A 291 -8.05 2.31 13.05
N ALA A 292 -8.48 2.94 11.94
CA ALA A 292 -9.84 3.41 11.73
C ALA A 292 -10.83 2.23 11.70
N GLU A 293 -10.49 1.12 11.03
CA GLU A 293 -11.27 -0.11 11.02
C GLU A 293 -11.54 -0.62 12.44
N ARG A 294 -10.52 -0.64 13.31
CA ARG A 294 -10.67 -1.08 14.70
C ARG A 294 -11.64 -0.20 15.51
N ILE A 295 -11.78 1.07 15.16
CA ILE A 295 -12.61 2.06 15.87
C ILE A 295 -14.05 2.06 15.31
N TYR A 296 -14.18 2.10 13.98
CA TYR A 296 -15.45 2.42 13.32
C TYR A 296 -16.16 1.20 12.75
N LEU A 297 -15.47 0.08 12.52
CA LEU A 297 -16.15 -1.17 12.21
C LEU A 297 -16.63 -1.82 13.51
N SER A 298 -17.95 -1.97 13.62
CA SER A 298 -18.57 -2.62 14.77
C SER A 298 -17.99 -4.01 14.98
N SER A 299 -17.89 -4.45 16.23
CA SER A 299 -17.48 -5.82 16.58
C SER A 299 -18.34 -6.91 15.93
N ALA A 300 -19.48 -6.57 15.33
CA ALA A 300 -20.34 -7.48 14.57
C ALA A 300 -19.80 -7.81 13.16
N SER A 301 -18.87 -7.03 12.59
CA SER A 301 -18.22 -7.33 11.30
C SER A 301 -16.86 -8.01 11.45
N ARG A 302 -16.44 -8.37 12.67
CA ARG A 302 -15.25 -9.19 12.92
C ARG A 302 -15.59 -10.66 12.71
N ALA A 303 -15.68 -11.03 11.44
CA ALA A 303 -15.77 -12.40 10.97
C ALA A 303 -14.58 -13.22 11.51
N SER A 304 -14.87 -14.32 12.21
CA SER A 304 -13.94 -15.23 12.90
C SER A 304 -13.19 -14.63 14.10
N ASN A 305 -13.87 -14.46 15.23
CA ASN A 305 -13.23 -13.90 16.44
C ASN A 305 -12.35 -14.90 17.20
N ALA A 306 -12.46 -16.19 16.91
CA ALA A 306 -11.68 -17.21 17.59
C ALA A 306 -11.05 -18.23 16.63
N ALA A 307 -9.93 -18.80 17.06
CA ALA A 307 -9.37 -20.01 16.46
C ALA A 307 -9.21 -21.09 17.54
N ILE A 308 -9.49 -22.34 17.18
CA ILE A 308 -9.13 -23.51 17.99
C ILE A 308 -8.14 -24.33 17.18
N VAL A 309 -6.92 -24.45 17.70
CA VAL A 309 -5.84 -25.23 17.08
C VAL A 309 -5.67 -26.54 17.83
N LEU A 310 -5.87 -27.66 17.15
CA LEU A 310 -5.69 -29.01 17.70
C LEU A 310 -4.22 -29.41 17.62
N ALA A 311 -3.56 -29.49 18.78
CA ALA A 311 -2.12 -29.66 18.92
C ALA A 311 -1.75 -30.77 19.93
N ALA A 312 -2.64 -31.73 20.17
CA ALA A 312 -2.49 -32.71 21.24
C ALA A 312 -1.58 -33.90 20.88
N SER A 313 -1.30 -34.11 19.59
CA SER A 313 -0.58 -35.27 19.08
C SER A 313 0.95 -35.15 19.21
N ARG A 314 1.61 -36.28 19.48
CA ARG A 314 3.07 -36.44 19.38
C ARG A 314 3.57 -36.48 17.92
N GLY A 315 2.71 -36.86 16.97
CA GLY A 315 3.09 -37.14 15.58
C GLY A 315 3.69 -38.54 15.42
N LYS A 316 2.93 -39.46 14.80
CA LYS A 316 3.38 -40.83 14.52
C LYS A 316 4.43 -40.80 13.41
N GLY A 317 5.60 -41.39 13.64
CA GLY A 317 6.74 -41.34 12.71
C GLY A 317 7.67 -40.12 12.87
N LEU A 318 7.41 -39.27 13.88
CA LEU A 318 8.24 -38.10 14.23
C LEU A 318 8.90 -38.26 15.62
N GLU A 319 8.88 -39.46 16.20
CA GLU A 319 9.28 -39.70 17.60
C GLU A 319 10.72 -39.28 17.89
N ALA A 320 11.60 -39.37 16.89
CA ALA A 320 13.01 -38.98 16.97
C ALA A 320 13.22 -37.46 17.11
N VAL A 321 12.23 -36.65 16.72
CA VAL A 321 12.30 -35.18 16.77
C VAL A 321 11.30 -34.56 17.77
N THR A 322 10.46 -35.38 18.40
CA THR A 322 9.42 -34.98 19.38
C THR A 322 9.60 -35.64 20.75
N GLU A 323 10.84 -35.89 21.20
CA GLU A 323 11.11 -36.48 22.52
C GLU A 323 10.77 -35.51 23.68
N ASP A 324 11.23 -34.27 23.54
CA ASP A 324 11.15 -33.19 24.53
C ASP A 324 10.07 -32.15 24.22
N LYS A 325 9.42 -32.23 23.06
CA LYS A 325 8.41 -31.24 22.62
C LYS A 325 7.30 -31.85 21.76
N PRO A 326 6.12 -31.22 21.69
CA PRO A 326 5.08 -31.66 20.76
C PRO A 326 5.45 -31.32 19.31
N LYS A 327 4.81 -32.02 18.38
CA LYS A 327 4.93 -31.83 16.93
C LYS A 327 4.81 -30.37 16.50
N VAL A 328 3.87 -29.63 17.09
CA VAL A 328 3.62 -28.21 16.75
C VAL A 328 4.76 -27.28 17.17
N MET A 329 5.68 -27.74 18.01
CA MET A 329 6.86 -26.99 18.43
C MET A 329 8.11 -27.35 17.62
N LEU A 330 7.98 -28.18 16.59
CA LEU A 330 9.08 -28.46 15.66
C LEU A 330 9.48 -27.16 14.91
N PRO A 331 10.78 -26.83 14.83
CA PRO A 331 11.25 -25.62 14.18
C PRO A 331 11.24 -25.80 12.67
N VAL A 332 10.48 -24.96 11.97
CA VAL A 332 10.48 -24.85 10.50
C VAL A 332 10.97 -23.46 10.12
N ALA A 333 12.06 -23.40 9.35
CA ALA A 333 12.77 -22.15 9.03
C ALA A 333 13.10 -21.31 10.28
N GLY A 334 13.55 -21.97 11.35
CA GLY A 334 13.93 -21.31 12.62
C GLY A 334 12.75 -20.92 13.53
N LYS A 335 11.50 -21.22 13.13
CA LYS A 335 10.28 -20.83 13.85
C LYS A 335 9.37 -22.03 14.11
N PRO A 336 8.80 -22.20 15.32
CA PRO A 336 7.87 -23.30 15.60
C PRO A 336 6.67 -23.33 14.65
N LEU A 337 6.22 -24.53 14.24
CA LEU A 337 5.01 -24.71 13.41
C LEU A 337 3.79 -23.97 13.96
N LEU A 338 3.54 -24.09 15.27
CA LEU A 338 2.44 -23.39 15.93
C LEU A 338 2.52 -21.87 15.72
N ARG A 339 3.73 -21.31 15.75
CA ARG A 339 3.92 -19.88 15.60
C ARG A 339 3.61 -19.40 14.17
N TRP A 340 3.86 -20.22 13.16
CA TRP A 340 3.40 -19.95 11.79
C TRP A 340 1.88 -19.82 11.71
N LEU A 341 1.16 -20.74 12.34
CA LEU A 341 -0.31 -20.71 12.41
C LEU A 341 -0.83 -19.49 13.19
N VAL A 342 -0.28 -19.25 14.39
CA VAL A 342 -0.67 -18.12 15.24
C VAL A 342 -0.48 -16.77 14.53
N ASP A 343 0.65 -16.59 13.84
CA ASP A 343 0.91 -15.36 13.10
C ASP A 343 -0.01 -15.24 11.87
N GLY A 344 -0.32 -16.36 11.21
CA GLY A 344 -1.34 -16.42 10.16
C GLY A 344 -2.70 -15.93 10.66
N PHE A 345 -3.20 -16.49 11.76
CA PHE A 345 -4.45 -16.08 12.40
C PHE A 345 -4.47 -14.59 12.77
N LYS A 346 -3.42 -14.10 13.44
CA LYS A 346 -3.33 -12.69 13.85
C LYS A 346 -3.28 -11.72 12.67
N LYS A 347 -2.56 -12.07 11.60
CA LYS A 347 -2.50 -11.28 10.37
C LYS A 347 -3.89 -11.10 9.74
N HIS A 348 -4.79 -12.05 9.95
CA HIS A 348 -6.17 -12.02 9.47
C HIS A 348 -7.19 -11.62 10.57
N GLY A 349 -6.73 -10.97 11.64
CA GLY A 349 -7.62 -10.42 12.67
C GLY A 349 -8.18 -11.43 13.68
N VAL A 350 -7.81 -12.71 13.58
CA VAL A 350 -8.21 -13.76 14.52
C VAL A 350 -7.28 -13.72 15.74
N ASN A 351 -7.74 -13.04 16.79
CA ASN A 351 -6.91 -12.75 17.97
C ASN A 351 -7.20 -13.65 19.18
N ASP A 352 -8.39 -14.26 19.28
CA ASP A 352 -8.71 -15.21 20.34
C ASP A 352 -8.32 -16.64 19.94
N ILE A 353 -7.04 -16.97 20.10
CA ILE A 353 -6.50 -18.26 19.67
C ILE A 353 -6.40 -19.19 20.88
N THR A 354 -7.17 -20.27 20.87
CA THR A 354 -7.07 -21.38 21.81
C THR A 354 -6.30 -22.53 21.17
N VAL A 355 -5.26 -23.03 21.84
CA VAL A 355 -4.50 -24.20 21.43
C VAL A 355 -4.83 -25.34 22.37
N VAL A 356 -5.22 -26.49 21.83
CA VAL A 356 -5.44 -27.72 22.61
C VAL A 356 -4.17 -28.55 22.58
N GLY A 357 -3.38 -28.47 23.64
CA GLY A 357 -2.18 -29.29 23.85
C GLY A 357 -2.52 -30.66 24.46
N GLY A 358 -1.55 -31.57 24.40
CA GLY A 358 -1.65 -32.91 24.97
C GLY A 358 -0.26 -33.41 25.32
N TYR A 359 0.35 -34.16 24.40
CA TYR A 359 1.73 -34.63 24.58
C TYR A 359 2.69 -33.45 24.78
N ARG A 360 3.43 -33.42 25.90
CA ARG A 360 4.38 -32.34 26.24
C ARG A 360 3.77 -30.94 26.13
N ALA A 361 2.51 -30.77 26.55
CA ALA A 361 1.83 -29.47 26.49
C ALA A 361 2.58 -28.35 27.26
N ASP A 362 3.39 -28.72 28.26
CA ASP A 362 4.26 -27.82 29.01
C ASP A 362 5.35 -27.14 28.16
N ALA A 363 5.73 -27.74 27.03
CA ALA A 363 6.71 -27.18 26.09
C ALA A 363 6.08 -26.22 25.06
N ILE A 364 4.76 -26.00 25.09
CA ILE A 364 4.07 -25.08 24.17
C ILE A 364 4.26 -23.64 24.65
N ASP A 365 4.78 -22.78 23.77
CA ASP A 365 4.86 -21.35 24.02
C ASP A 365 3.45 -20.74 24.05
N THR A 366 3.05 -20.24 25.22
CA THR A 366 1.72 -19.65 25.44
C THR A 366 1.63 -18.17 25.04
N SER A 367 2.69 -17.59 24.49
CA SER A 367 2.77 -16.17 24.16
C SER A 367 1.72 -15.77 23.12
N GLY A 368 0.64 -15.14 23.60
CA GLY A 368 -0.45 -14.64 22.78
C GLY A 368 -1.40 -15.71 22.26
N ILE A 369 -1.55 -16.82 23.02
CA ILE A 369 -2.57 -17.85 22.86
C ILE A 369 -3.18 -18.22 24.24
N LYS A 370 -4.28 -18.98 24.25
CA LYS A 370 -4.83 -19.65 25.43
C LYS A 370 -4.56 -21.15 25.30
N LEU A 371 -3.96 -21.77 26.31
CA LEU A 371 -3.69 -23.21 26.31
C LEU A 371 -4.80 -23.97 27.04
N VAL A 372 -5.35 -25.00 26.40
CA VAL A 372 -6.21 -26.02 27.01
C VAL A 372 -5.47 -27.35 26.88
N VAL A 373 -5.45 -28.17 27.93
CA VAL A 373 -4.72 -29.44 27.93
C VAL A 373 -5.70 -30.60 27.92
N ASN A 374 -5.56 -31.48 26.92
CA ASN A 374 -6.18 -32.80 26.94
C ASN A 374 -5.26 -33.79 27.66
N GLU A 375 -5.50 -33.97 28.96
CA GLU A 375 -4.75 -34.92 29.81
C GLU A 375 -4.86 -36.37 29.32
N ARG A 376 -5.95 -36.70 28.61
CA ARG A 376 -6.22 -38.04 28.07
C ARG A 376 -5.74 -38.23 26.63
N HIS A 377 -4.92 -37.31 26.10
CA HIS A 377 -4.48 -37.33 24.68
C HIS A 377 -3.90 -38.67 24.21
N ALA A 378 -3.31 -39.48 25.11
CA ALA A 378 -2.75 -40.79 24.77
C ALA A 378 -3.82 -41.87 24.52
N GLN A 379 -5.04 -41.68 25.03
CA GLN A 379 -6.17 -42.61 24.87
C GLN A 379 -7.30 -42.04 24.00
N THR A 380 -7.16 -40.79 23.55
CA THR A 380 -8.25 -40.07 22.89
C THR A 380 -7.88 -39.52 21.51
N GLY A 381 -8.85 -39.43 20.60
CA GLY A 381 -8.72 -38.84 19.27
C GLY A 381 -8.84 -37.32 19.23
N GLU A 382 -8.85 -36.78 18.00
CA GLU A 382 -8.90 -35.35 17.74
C GLU A 382 -10.20 -34.71 18.21
N LEU A 383 -11.33 -35.44 18.09
CA LEU A 383 -12.63 -34.93 18.50
C LEU A 383 -12.72 -34.72 20.01
N ALA A 384 -12.11 -35.61 20.79
CA ALA A 384 -11.98 -35.45 22.24
C ALA A 384 -11.11 -34.25 22.61
N SER A 385 -10.09 -33.94 21.81
CA SER A 385 -9.28 -32.73 22.00
C SER A 385 -10.10 -31.47 21.71
N LEU A 386 -10.89 -31.44 20.63
CA LEU A 386 -11.82 -30.34 20.37
C LEU A 386 -12.83 -30.16 21.52
N ALA A 387 -13.34 -31.26 22.08
CA ALA A 387 -14.26 -31.26 23.22
C ALA A 387 -13.70 -30.58 24.47
N CYS A 388 -12.39 -30.71 24.75
CA CYS A 388 -11.76 -29.97 25.85
C CYS A 388 -11.88 -28.45 25.70
N ALA A 389 -12.01 -27.95 24.45
CA ALA A 389 -12.17 -26.54 24.14
C ALA A 389 -13.60 -26.14 23.74
N ALA A 390 -14.61 -27.00 23.97
CA ALA A 390 -16.00 -26.74 23.57
C ALA A 390 -16.55 -25.42 24.15
N GLU A 391 -16.20 -25.08 25.40
CA GLU A 391 -16.58 -23.83 26.05
C GLU A 391 -15.96 -22.57 25.40
N ARG A 392 -14.98 -22.75 24.50
CA ARG A 392 -14.30 -21.67 23.77
C ARG A 392 -14.91 -21.39 22.41
N LEU A 393 -15.88 -22.19 21.95
CA LEU A 393 -16.67 -21.94 20.74
C LEU A 393 -17.65 -20.77 20.96
N ASN A 394 -17.14 -19.55 21.17
CA ASN A 394 -17.94 -18.37 21.46
C ASN A 394 -17.94 -17.43 20.24
N GLY A 395 -18.89 -17.65 19.34
CA GLY A 395 -18.99 -16.94 18.06
C GLY A 395 -18.21 -17.60 16.93
N ASP A 396 -18.08 -16.88 15.82
CA ASP A 396 -17.43 -17.39 14.60
C ASP A 396 -16.01 -17.90 14.90
N THR A 397 -15.75 -19.16 14.57
CA THR A 397 -14.54 -19.87 14.97
C THR A 397 -13.92 -20.64 13.81
N VAL A 398 -12.61 -20.51 13.62
CA VAL A 398 -11.83 -21.38 12.74
C VAL A 398 -11.20 -22.51 13.57
N ILE A 399 -11.49 -23.76 13.21
CA ILE A 399 -10.89 -24.96 13.79
C ILE A 399 -9.82 -25.45 12.81
N SER A 400 -8.62 -25.69 13.34
CA SER A 400 -7.44 -26.02 12.54
C SER A 400 -6.60 -27.10 13.20
N TYR A 401 -6.00 -27.99 12.40
CA TYR A 401 -4.91 -28.83 12.87
C TYR A 401 -3.61 -28.03 13.06
N GLY A 402 -2.88 -28.34 14.14
CA GLY A 402 -1.68 -27.60 14.54
C GLY A 402 -0.42 -27.87 13.72
N ASP A 403 -0.50 -28.77 12.74
CA ASP A 403 0.61 -29.24 11.91
C ASP A 403 0.56 -28.72 10.46
N LEU A 404 -0.25 -27.69 10.22
CA LEU A 404 -0.45 -27.10 8.91
C LEU A 404 0.45 -25.88 8.68
N LEU A 405 0.98 -25.78 7.47
CA LEU A 405 1.54 -24.56 6.90
C LEU A 405 0.74 -24.21 5.65
N PHE A 406 0.31 -22.96 5.49
CA PHE A 406 -0.47 -22.54 4.33
C PHE A 406 -0.18 -21.09 3.95
N ARG A 407 -0.50 -20.72 2.71
CA ARG A 407 -0.43 -19.31 2.28
C ARG A 407 -1.59 -18.53 2.87
N SER A 408 -1.34 -17.25 3.19
CA SER A 408 -2.30 -16.35 3.86
C SER A 408 -3.70 -16.30 3.20
N TYR A 409 -3.78 -16.37 1.87
CA TYR A 409 -5.06 -16.29 1.17
C TYR A 409 -6.02 -17.42 1.56
N ILE A 410 -5.51 -18.62 1.89
CA ILE A 410 -6.35 -19.79 2.24
C ILE A 410 -7.18 -19.49 3.50
N LEU A 411 -6.56 -18.88 4.51
CA LEU A 411 -7.25 -18.52 5.74
C LEU A 411 -8.18 -17.32 5.54
N ARG A 412 -7.76 -16.32 4.74
CA ARG A 412 -8.60 -15.17 4.41
C ARG A 412 -9.89 -15.62 3.72
N ASP A 413 -9.78 -16.40 2.65
CA ASP A 413 -10.93 -16.82 1.85
C ASP A 413 -11.88 -17.68 2.71
N LEU A 414 -11.33 -18.54 3.59
CA LEU A 414 -12.12 -19.34 4.53
C LEU A 414 -12.89 -18.48 5.54
N ALA A 415 -12.23 -17.45 6.10
CA ALA A 415 -12.83 -16.52 7.06
C ALA A 415 -13.84 -15.56 6.40
N GLU A 416 -13.70 -15.27 5.12
CA GLU A 416 -14.64 -14.43 4.33
C GLU A 416 -15.91 -15.18 3.93
N SER A 417 -15.94 -16.51 4.03
CA SER A 417 -17.15 -17.30 3.75
C SER A 417 -18.32 -16.87 4.65
N GLU A 418 -19.48 -16.64 4.03
CA GLU A 418 -20.75 -16.34 4.72
C GLU A 418 -21.50 -17.61 5.15
N ALA A 419 -21.00 -18.81 4.77
CA ALA A 419 -21.63 -20.06 5.14
C ALA A 419 -21.50 -20.34 6.64
N GLU A 420 -22.53 -20.98 7.22
CA GLU A 420 -22.51 -21.40 8.63
C GLU A 420 -21.44 -22.47 8.90
N PHE A 421 -21.13 -23.27 7.88
CA PHE A 421 -20.04 -24.24 7.87
C PHE A 421 -19.29 -24.15 6.55
N SER A 422 -17.97 -23.97 6.60
CA SER A 422 -17.11 -24.03 5.43
C SER A 422 -15.81 -24.77 5.71
N VAL A 423 -15.29 -25.46 4.69
CA VAL A 423 -14.03 -26.21 4.76
C VAL A 423 -13.17 -25.92 3.55
N VAL A 424 -11.86 -26.16 3.69
CA VAL A 424 -10.91 -26.05 2.57
C VAL A 424 -10.55 -27.44 2.06
N VAL A 425 -10.68 -27.62 0.74
CA VAL A 425 -10.34 -28.87 0.04
C VAL A 425 -9.29 -28.59 -1.04
N ASP A 426 -8.19 -29.33 -1.02
CA ASP A 426 -7.18 -29.27 -2.07
C ASP A 426 -7.56 -30.20 -3.23
N SER A 427 -7.78 -29.62 -4.41
CA SER A 427 -8.16 -30.35 -5.63
C SER A 427 -6.97 -31.04 -6.32
N SER A 428 -5.73 -30.80 -5.88
CA SER A 428 -4.51 -31.35 -6.47
C SER A 428 -4.24 -32.82 -6.06
N LEU A 429 -5.11 -33.74 -6.49
CA LEU A 429 -5.01 -35.17 -6.16
C LEU A 429 -3.72 -35.86 -6.66
N THR A 430 -3.03 -35.29 -7.64
CA THR A 430 -1.84 -35.86 -8.31
C THR A 430 -0.52 -35.22 -7.89
N GLU A 431 -0.55 -34.17 -7.07
CA GLU A 431 0.66 -33.50 -6.56
C GLU A 431 1.38 -34.41 -5.54
N PRO A 432 2.70 -34.63 -5.65
CA PRO A 432 3.46 -35.44 -4.68
C PRO A 432 3.53 -34.81 -3.28
N THR A 433 3.06 -33.57 -3.13
CA THR A 433 3.45 -32.66 -2.06
C THR A 433 2.64 -32.79 -0.76
N ASN A 434 1.58 -33.62 -0.73
CA ASN A 434 0.76 -33.93 0.47
C ASN A 434 0.20 -35.38 0.45
N GLN A 435 0.96 -36.36 -0.05
CA GLN A 435 0.50 -37.77 -0.14
C GLN A 435 0.24 -38.44 1.22
N SER A 436 0.86 -37.93 2.28
CA SER A 436 0.74 -38.43 3.66
C SER A 436 -0.64 -38.17 4.26
N VAL A 437 -1.35 -37.13 3.79
CA VAL A 437 -2.70 -36.77 4.22
C VAL A 437 -3.69 -37.80 3.70
N ARG A 438 -4.56 -38.34 4.56
CA ARG A 438 -5.51 -39.41 4.20
C ARG A 438 -6.95 -38.96 4.15
N ASP A 439 -7.26 -37.70 4.43
CA ASP A 439 -8.64 -37.20 4.47
C ASP A 439 -9.18 -36.86 3.07
N PHE A 440 -9.69 -37.87 2.37
CA PHE A 440 -10.26 -37.70 1.03
C PHE A 440 -11.67 -37.09 1.10
N ALA A 441 -11.87 -35.97 0.41
CA ALA A 441 -13.13 -35.25 0.35
C ALA A 441 -13.94 -35.64 -0.90
N LEU A 442 -15.18 -36.06 -0.69
CA LEU A 442 -16.20 -36.21 -1.73
C LEU A 442 -17.11 -34.98 -1.66
N CYS A 443 -17.30 -34.31 -2.80
CA CYS A 443 -18.00 -33.04 -2.91
C CYS A 443 -19.13 -33.16 -3.94
N SER A 444 -20.10 -32.24 -3.90
CA SER A 444 -21.21 -32.21 -4.85
C SER A 444 -20.81 -31.93 -6.30
N ALA A 445 -19.64 -31.33 -6.51
CA ALA A 445 -19.06 -31.03 -7.81
C ALA A 445 -17.52 -31.02 -7.70
N ALA A 446 -16.85 -31.29 -8.83
CA ALA A 446 -15.41 -31.11 -8.96
C ALA A 446 -15.04 -29.62 -9.01
N ASP A 447 -13.77 -29.32 -8.73
CA ASP A 447 -13.20 -27.99 -8.92
C ASP A 447 -13.24 -27.60 -10.40
N ASP A 448 -14.14 -26.68 -10.76
CA ASP A 448 -14.38 -26.22 -12.13
C ASP A 448 -13.35 -25.19 -12.61
N ARG A 449 -12.49 -24.70 -11.70
CA ARG A 449 -11.47 -23.66 -11.92
C ARG A 449 -12.01 -22.38 -12.59
N GLY A 450 -13.33 -22.15 -12.52
CA GLY A 450 -14.01 -21.03 -13.15
C GLY A 450 -13.94 -19.76 -12.30
N LEU A 451 -13.98 -18.59 -12.95
CA LEU A 451 -14.01 -17.27 -12.29
C LEU A 451 -15.34 -16.99 -11.53
N PHE A 452 -16.38 -17.77 -11.79
CA PHE A 452 -17.67 -17.69 -11.12
C PHE A 452 -17.93 -19.00 -10.39
N GLY A 453 -17.60 -19.05 -9.10
CA GLY A 453 -17.65 -20.28 -8.31
C GLY A 453 -19.06 -20.85 -8.19
N GLN A 454 -19.25 -22.08 -8.65
CA GLN A 454 -20.42 -22.87 -8.28
C GLN A 454 -20.35 -23.20 -6.79
N LYS A 455 -21.44 -22.95 -6.05
CA LYS A 455 -21.54 -23.38 -4.64
C LYS A 455 -21.39 -24.89 -4.56
N THR A 456 -20.26 -25.34 -4.02
CA THR A 456 -19.93 -26.76 -3.85
C THR A 456 -20.07 -27.13 -2.37
N TYR A 457 -20.64 -28.31 -2.11
CA TYR A 457 -20.87 -28.79 -0.76
C TYR A 457 -20.12 -30.09 -0.52
N LEU A 458 -19.60 -30.24 0.71
CA LEU A 458 -18.96 -31.46 1.17
C LEU A 458 -20.04 -32.53 1.38
N GLN A 459 -19.83 -33.70 0.79
CA GLN A 459 -20.73 -34.86 0.91
C GLN A 459 -20.20 -35.89 1.90
N ARG A 460 -18.87 -36.07 1.95
CA ARG A 460 -18.21 -37.01 2.86
C ARG A 460 -16.71 -36.74 2.96
N VAL A 461 -16.13 -37.04 4.11
CA VAL A 461 -14.68 -37.22 4.28
C VAL A 461 -14.39 -38.68 4.65
N SER A 462 -13.41 -39.29 4.00
CA SER A 462 -13.05 -40.70 4.20
C SER A 462 -11.54 -40.90 4.16
N SER A 463 -11.02 -41.78 5.02
CA SER A 463 -9.64 -42.27 4.94
C SER A 463 -9.45 -43.37 3.90
N ASP A 464 -10.55 -43.95 3.41
CA ASP A 464 -10.58 -45.03 2.42
C ASP A 464 -10.97 -44.49 1.03
N VAL A 465 -10.09 -44.74 0.05
CA VAL A 465 -10.25 -44.35 -1.36
C VAL A 465 -11.30 -45.24 -2.06
N ALA A 466 -11.62 -46.42 -1.52
CA ALA A 466 -12.64 -47.30 -2.08
C ALA A 466 -14.08 -46.77 -1.88
N ALA A 467 -14.26 -45.70 -1.08
CA ALA A 467 -15.57 -45.12 -0.77
C ALA A 467 -16.17 -44.24 -1.91
N GLY A 468 -15.48 -44.10 -3.04
CA GLY A 468 -15.91 -43.33 -4.22
C GLY A 468 -14.75 -42.53 -4.82
N THR A 469 -14.98 -41.86 -5.97
CA THR A 469 -13.96 -40.98 -6.57
C THR A 469 -13.87 -39.68 -5.76
N PRO A 470 -12.75 -39.42 -5.06
CA PRO A 470 -12.59 -38.18 -4.31
C PRO A 470 -12.41 -36.99 -5.26
N HIS A 471 -12.86 -35.82 -4.81
CA HIS A 471 -12.70 -34.55 -5.54
C HIS A 471 -11.50 -33.75 -5.03
N GLY A 472 -10.92 -34.14 -3.90
CA GLY A 472 -9.74 -33.51 -3.31
C GLY A 472 -9.41 -34.08 -1.94
N ARG A 473 -8.55 -33.38 -1.20
CA ARG A 473 -8.20 -33.67 0.20
C ARG A 473 -8.69 -32.55 1.10
N TRP A 474 -9.42 -32.90 2.17
CA TRP A 474 -9.68 -31.91 3.20
C TRP A 474 -8.38 -31.61 3.95
N ILE A 475 -8.06 -30.33 4.11
CA ILE A 475 -6.73 -29.92 4.57
C ILE A 475 -6.65 -29.75 6.09
N GLY A 476 -7.72 -30.06 6.83
CA GLY A 476 -7.78 -29.87 8.29
C GLY A 476 -8.21 -28.48 8.74
N LEU A 477 -8.87 -27.70 7.86
CA LEU A 477 -9.47 -26.40 8.20
C LEU A 477 -11.00 -26.46 8.10
N LEU A 478 -11.65 -26.02 9.17
CA LEU A 478 -13.11 -25.88 9.29
C LEU A 478 -13.41 -24.48 9.85
N ASN A 479 -14.28 -23.72 9.22
CA ASN A 479 -14.83 -22.49 9.75
C ASN A 479 -16.30 -22.69 10.06
N VAL A 480 -16.71 -22.24 11.25
CA VAL A 480 -18.09 -22.29 11.74
C VAL A 480 -18.54 -20.90 12.13
N ARG A 481 -19.76 -20.51 11.71
CA ARG A 481 -20.26 -19.15 11.86
C ARG A 481 -21.71 -19.08 12.29
N GLY A 482 -22.09 -17.97 12.91
CA GLY A 482 -23.48 -17.65 13.24
C GLY A 482 -24.16 -18.78 14.01
N ALA A 483 -25.34 -19.20 13.55
CA ALA A 483 -26.08 -20.29 14.20
C ALA A 483 -25.43 -21.67 14.02
N GLY A 484 -24.47 -21.83 13.11
CA GLY A 484 -23.67 -23.06 12.97
C GLY A 484 -22.85 -23.38 14.23
N VAL A 485 -22.44 -22.35 15.00
CA VAL A 485 -21.64 -22.54 16.22
C VAL A 485 -22.42 -23.32 17.29
N GLU A 486 -23.68 -22.98 17.50
CA GLU A 486 -24.53 -23.68 18.48
C GLU A 486 -24.91 -25.08 17.99
N ARG A 487 -25.08 -25.27 16.68
CA ARG A 487 -25.33 -26.60 16.10
C ARG A 487 -24.10 -27.50 16.18
N LEU A 488 -22.90 -26.94 16.00
CA LEU A 488 -21.64 -27.65 16.24
C LEU A 488 -21.51 -28.10 17.70
N LYS A 489 -21.82 -27.22 18.66
CA LYS A 489 -21.81 -27.58 20.10
C LYS A 489 -22.80 -28.70 20.42
N ALA A 490 -24.01 -28.62 19.88
CA ALA A 490 -25.04 -29.65 20.08
C ALA A 490 -24.61 -31.00 19.49
N MET A 491 -24.00 -30.99 18.31
CA MET A 491 -23.44 -32.20 17.69
C MET A 491 -22.31 -32.78 18.53
N LEU A 492 -21.39 -31.93 19.00
CA LEU A 492 -20.28 -32.36 19.85
C LEU A 492 -20.76 -32.99 21.17
N ALA A 493 -21.78 -32.41 21.82
CA ALA A 493 -22.40 -32.97 23.01
C ALA A 493 -23.08 -34.33 22.74
N THR A 494 -23.70 -34.48 21.57
CA THR A 494 -24.31 -35.75 21.14
C THR A 494 -23.24 -36.83 20.94
N LEU A 495 -22.14 -36.49 20.27
CA LEU A 495 -21.05 -37.42 20.02
C LEU A 495 -20.31 -37.79 21.31
N GLN A 496 -20.16 -36.86 22.27
CA GLN A 496 -19.57 -37.14 23.60
C GLN A 496 -20.32 -38.22 24.39
N ALA A 497 -21.63 -38.39 24.14
CA ALA A 497 -22.42 -39.43 24.80
C ALA A 497 -22.21 -40.83 24.20
N ARG A 498 -21.51 -40.95 23.07
CA ARG A 498 -21.26 -42.25 22.42
C ARG A 498 -20.18 -43.05 23.16
N PRO A 499 -20.31 -44.39 23.26
CA PRO A 499 -19.29 -45.24 23.88
C PRO A 499 -17.93 -45.22 23.17
N ASP A 500 -17.89 -44.90 21.87
CA ASP A 500 -16.69 -44.87 21.04
C ASP A 500 -16.07 -43.46 20.90
N PHE A 501 -16.58 -42.46 21.64
CA PHE A 501 -16.20 -41.05 21.52
C PHE A 501 -14.69 -40.81 21.57
N ASP A 502 -14.00 -41.47 22.50
CA ASP A 502 -12.56 -41.30 22.69
C ASP A 502 -11.76 -41.75 21.45
N THR A 503 -12.34 -42.48 20.48
CA THR A 503 -11.66 -42.87 19.23
C THR A 503 -12.03 -42.03 18.01
N LEU A 504 -12.95 -41.08 18.14
CA LEU A 504 -13.47 -40.29 17.02
C LEU A 504 -12.51 -39.15 16.61
N ASP A 505 -12.56 -38.82 15.32
CA ASP A 505 -11.77 -37.78 14.66
C ASP A 505 -12.66 -36.65 14.11
N ILE A 506 -12.06 -35.61 13.55
CA ILE A 506 -12.82 -34.49 12.96
C ILE A 506 -13.55 -34.88 11.66
N PRO A 507 -13.00 -35.72 10.75
CA PRO A 507 -13.75 -36.28 9.62
C PRO A 507 -15.09 -36.93 10.02
N MET A 508 -15.13 -37.67 11.13
CA MET A 508 -16.37 -38.23 11.66
C MET A 508 -17.36 -37.14 12.05
N LEU A 509 -16.91 -36.09 12.75
CA LEU A 509 -17.76 -34.95 13.10
C LEU A 509 -18.36 -34.28 11.85
N LEU A 510 -17.56 -34.06 10.78
CA LEU A 510 -18.05 -33.51 9.52
C LEU A 510 -19.11 -34.41 8.89
N ASN A 511 -18.89 -35.73 8.88
CA ASN A 511 -19.85 -36.70 8.35
C ASN A 511 -21.16 -36.73 9.14
N GLU A 512 -21.11 -36.60 10.47
CA GLU A 512 -22.29 -36.55 11.34
C GLU A 512 -23.07 -35.24 11.18
N LEU A 513 -22.38 -34.11 10.98
CA LEU A 513 -23.02 -32.83 10.62
C LEU A 513 -23.76 -32.94 9.27
N ILE A 514 -23.12 -33.55 8.27
CA ILE A 514 -23.74 -33.80 6.95
C ILE A 514 -24.95 -34.74 7.10
N ALA A 515 -24.84 -35.80 7.89
CA ALA A 515 -25.93 -36.74 8.15
C ALA A 515 -27.12 -36.07 8.89
N ALA A 516 -26.84 -35.07 9.72
CA ALA A 516 -27.84 -34.23 10.37
C ALA A 516 -28.47 -33.18 9.43
N GLY A 517 -28.02 -33.09 8.18
CA GLY A 517 -28.57 -32.21 7.15
C GLY A 517 -27.87 -30.86 7.01
N GLU A 518 -26.74 -30.64 7.69
CA GLU A 518 -25.96 -29.41 7.55
C GLU A 518 -25.33 -29.31 6.16
N LYS A 519 -25.32 -28.09 5.61
CA LYS A 519 -24.63 -27.78 4.36
C LYS A 519 -23.26 -27.22 4.67
N ILE A 520 -22.23 -27.99 4.38
CA ILE A 520 -20.84 -27.58 4.56
C ILE A 520 -20.30 -27.12 3.21
N GLU A 521 -20.05 -25.82 3.06
CA GLU A 521 -19.53 -25.22 1.82
C GLU A 521 -18.04 -25.57 1.64
N VAL A 522 -17.65 -25.90 0.41
CA VAL A 522 -16.27 -26.26 0.06
C VAL A 522 -15.61 -25.11 -0.67
N GLN A 523 -14.46 -24.70 -0.16
CA GLN A 523 -13.53 -23.82 -0.85
C GLN A 523 -12.38 -24.64 -1.42
N TYR A 524 -12.28 -24.67 -2.74
CA TYR A 524 -11.19 -25.36 -3.40
C TYR A 524 -9.91 -24.52 -3.38
N VAL A 525 -8.79 -25.19 -3.11
CA VAL A 525 -7.44 -24.66 -3.30
C VAL A 525 -6.65 -25.63 -4.19
N HIS A 526 -5.54 -25.16 -4.76
CA HIS A 526 -4.66 -25.98 -5.57
C HIS A 526 -3.23 -25.88 -5.04
N GLY A 527 -2.86 -26.80 -4.14
CA GLY A 527 -1.60 -26.72 -3.41
C GLY A 527 -1.54 -25.50 -2.47
N HIS A 528 -0.35 -24.89 -2.32
CA HIS A 528 -0.10 -23.74 -1.44
C HIS A 528 -0.33 -23.99 0.07
N TRP A 529 -0.34 -25.25 0.48
CA TRP A 529 -0.31 -25.67 1.87
C TRP A 529 0.51 -26.96 2.02
N ARG A 530 0.88 -27.29 3.25
CA ARG A 530 1.62 -28.48 3.62
C ARG A 530 1.23 -28.95 5.01
N GLY A 531 0.85 -30.22 5.13
CA GLY A 531 0.73 -30.91 6.42
C GLY A 531 2.07 -31.57 6.78
N VAL A 532 2.53 -31.41 8.01
CA VAL A 532 3.81 -32.01 8.45
C VAL A 532 3.57 -33.37 9.08
N ASN A 533 3.34 -34.46 8.35
CA ASN A 533 2.92 -35.73 8.97
C ASN A 533 4.05 -36.71 9.29
N ASP A 534 5.16 -36.62 8.58
CA ASP A 534 6.33 -37.47 8.75
C ASP A 534 7.64 -36.67 8.62
N LEU A 535 8.78 -37.36 8.75
CA LEU A 535 10.11 -36.74 8.64
C LEU A 535 10.39 -36.13 7.26
N GLU A 536 9.81 -36.69 6.19
CA GLU A 536 10.00 -36.16 4.85
C GLU A 536 9.23 -34.85 4.68
N ASP A 537 7.98 -34.80 5.14
CA ASP A 537 7.17 -33.58 5.18
C ASP A 537 7.87 -32.50 6.02
N PHE A 538 8.41 -32.87 7.18
CA PHE A 538 9.14 -31.93 8.05
C PHE A 538 10.38 -31.35 7.36
N ARG A 539 11.19 -32.17 6.70
CA ARG A 539 12.37 -31.71 5.95
C ARG A 539 11.97 -30.70 4.86
N ARG A 540 10.89 -31.00 4.14
CA ARG A 540 10.40 -30.16 3.04
C ARG A 540 9.65 -28.92 3.54
N ALA A 541 9.17 -28.90 4.79
CA ALA A 541 8.46 -27.75 5.36
C ALA A 541 9.34 -26.49 5.40
N GLY A 542 10.65 -26.64 5.58
CA GLY A 542 11.61 -25.54 5.55
C GLY A 542 11.59 -24.76 4.24
N ASP A 543 11.65 -25.47 3.10
CA ASP A 543 11.62 -24.86 1.76
C ASP A 543 10.33 -24.05 1.53
N PHE A 544 9.20 -24.57 2.02
CA PHE A 544 7.90 -23.89 1.93
C PHE A 544 7.85 -22.61 2.78
N ALA A 545 8.41 -22.66 3.99
CA ALA A 545 8.44 -21.53 4.92
C ALA A 545 9.45 -20.44 4.51
N HIS A 546 10.59 -20.82 3.91
CA HIS A 546 11.56 -19.84 3.37
C HIS A 546 10.95 -19.01 2.24
N GLY A 547 10.06 -19.60 1.42
CA GLY A 547 9.28 -18.84 0.44
C GLY A 547 8.15 -17.98 1.03
N GLN A 548 7.93 -17.98 2.36
CA GLN A 548 6.95 -17.15 3.08
C GLN A 548 7.60 -16.09 3.98
N THR A 549 8.88 -16.25 4.32
CA THR A 549 9.60 -15.33 5.20
C THR A 549 10.15 -14.20 4.33
N PRO A 550 9.82 -12.92 4.58
CA PRO A 550 10.57 -11.82 4.01
C PRO A 550 12.05 -12.01 4.36
N LEU A 551 12.97 -11.83 3.42
CA LEU A 551 14.40 -11.80 3.73
C LEU A 551 14.61 -10.76 4.84
N GLY A 552 14.96 -11.22 6.03
CA GLY A 552 15.19 -10.34 7.17
C GLY A 552 16.37 -9.42 6.88
N ASP A 553 16.23 -8.14 7.27
CA ASP A 553 17.28 -7.14 7.22
C ASP A 553 18.62 -7.72 7.68
N GLY A 554 19.54 -7.85 6.73
CA GLY A 554 20.92 -8.26 6.97
C GLY A 554 21.67 -7.18 7.74
N SER A 555 21.44 -7.12 9.05
CA SER A 555 22.31 -6.44 10.02
C SER A 555 22.69 -7.41 11.13
N ALA A 556 23.73 -8.22 10.88
CA ALA A 556 24.62 -8.79 11.91
C ALA A 556 25.74 -9.66 11.29
N GLN A 557 26.86 -9.03 10.91
CA GLN A 557 28.24 -9.26 11.36
C GLN A 557 29.23 -8.65 10.37
#